data_AF-A0A550BRH5-F1
#
_entry.id   AF-A0A550BRH5-F1
#
_cell.length_a   1.000
_cell.length_b   1.000
_cell.length_c   1.000
_cell.angle_alpha   90.00
_cell.angle_beta   90.00
_cell.angle_gamma   90.00
#
_symmetry.space_group_name_H-M   'P 1'
#
loop_
_entity.id
_entity.type
_entity.pdbx_description
1 polymer ?
#
loop_
_entity_poly.entity_id
_entity_poly.type
_entity_poly.pdbx_seq_one_letter_code
_entity_poly.pdbx_strand_id
1 'polypeptide(L)'
;CFPHVVNISVQTFLKVLAEPIAPYDASIDYTADDAPQDVVACARNIVTAVRSSGQRRAHLQEIIEQGNKNGDWKAPPKDNGENDPPDVLRVVRLLRDVETRWSSTYIMIDRLLELYIAVDKMLRDSKYANTELAQLCLSKPQLDALRDIREFLLAPHLTQHCVAAQKTPTLSVVLPLYAKLIDTLKKFKLLLPKISHGIQAAIDKLEEYMEKSRHTQAYAAAMGESCRTSSFFPC
;
A
#
# COMPACT_ATOMS: atom_id res chain seq x y z
N CYS A 1 -10.98 6.65 17.60
CA CYS A 1 -11.45 5.28 17.28
C CYS A 1 -10.36 4.54 16.51
N PHE A 2 -10.37 3.19 16.51
CA PHE A 2 -9.31 2.38 15.87
C PHE A 2 -9.00 2.77 14.41
N PRO A 3 -10.00 2.87 13.52
CA PRO A 3 -9.75 3.22 12.12
C PRO A 3 -9.09 4.59 11.96
N HIS A 4 -9.42 5.55 12.82
CA HIS A 4 -8.88 6.91 12.73
C HIS A 4 -7.39 6.97 13.04
N VAL A 5 -6.92 6.23 14.03
CA VAL A 5 -5.50 6.22 14.41
C VAL A 5 -4.66 5.48 13.38
N VAL A 6 -5.17 4.36 12.86
CA VAL A 6 -4.51 3.64 11.75
C VAL A 6 -4.41 4.56 10.53
N ASN A 7 -5.46 5.34 10.22
CA ASN A 7 -5.37 6.36 9.17
C ASN A 7 -4.25 7.36 9.45
N ILE A 8 -4.18 7.94 10.66
CA ILE A 8 -3.13 8.91 11.02
C ILE A 8 -1.74 8.30 10.82
N SER A 9 -1.53 7.05 11.27
CA SER A 9 -0.26 6.34 11.10
C SER A 9 0.10 6.18 9.62
N VAL A 10 -0.83 5.73 8.78
CA VAL A 10 -0.59 5.58 7.33
C VAL A 10 -0.36 6.92 6.64
N GLN A 11 -1.14 7.94 6.95
CA GLN A 11 -0.96 9.28 6.36
C GLN A 11 0.40 9.88 6.77
N THR A 12 0.84 9.62 8.00
CA THR A 12 2.18 10.03 8.46
C THR A 12 3.26 9.33 7.66
N PHE A 13 3.14 8.01 7.46
CA PHE A 13 4.05 7.24 6.61
C PHE A 13 4.12 7.80 5.18
N LEU A 14 2.97 8.00 4.53
CA LEU A 14 2.90 8.50 3.15
C LEU A 14 3.49 9.91 3.03
N LYS A 15 3.21 10.78 4.01
CA LYS A 15 3.75 12.14 4.02
C LYS A 15 5.27 12.14 4.15
N VAL A 16 5.82 11.35 5.07
CA VAL A 16 7.28 11.26 5.28
C VAL A 16 7.98 10.72 4.04
N LEU A 17 7.40 9.74 3.35
CA LEU A 17 7.99 9.22 2.10
C LEU A 17 7.89 10.18 0.91
N ALA A 18 6.97 11.12 0.92
CA ALA A 18 6.84 12.14 -0.12
C ALA A 18 7.81 13.31 0.08
N GLU A 19 8.39 13.46 1.28
CA GLU A 19 9.38 14.48 1.59
C GLU A 19 10.78 14.00 1.14
N PRO A 20 11.61 14.88 0.55
CA PRO A 20 12.99 14.55 0.25
C PRO A 20 13.71 14.10 1.52
N ILE A 21 14.38 12.95 1.47
CA ILE A 21 15.16 12.44 2.61
C ILE A 21 16.22 13.49 2.94
N ALA A 22 16.14 14.11 4.12
CA ALA A 22 17.23 14.93 4.63
C ALA A 22 18.47 14.03 4.80
N PRO A 23 19.69 14.49 4.45
CA PRO A 23 20.90 13.66 4.36
C PRO A 23 21.47 13.17 5.71
N TYR A 24 20.62 12.92 6.71
CA TYR A 24 21.03 12.58 8.07
C TYR A 24 21.17 11.07 8.33
N ASP A 25 20.79 10.19 7.39
CA ASP A 25 21.06 8.76 7.50
C ASP A 25 22.30 8.37 6.69
N ALA A 26 23.47 8.61 7.29
CA ALA A 26 24.79 8.33 6.71
C ALA A 26 25.08 6.83 6.45
N SER A 27 24.09 5.95 6.60
CA SER A 27 24.22 4.50 6.40
C SER A 27 23.65 4.00 5.06
N ILE A 28 22.93 4.85 4.32
CA ILE A 28 22.31 4.48 3.04
C ILE A 28 22.91 5.34 1.93
N ASP A 29 23.62 4.68 1.01
CA ASP A 29 24.20 5.29 -0.19
C ASP A 29 23.07 5.62 -1.18
N TYR A 30 22.39 6.74 -0.97
CA TYR A 30 21.44 7.30 -1.94
C TYR A 30 22.25 8.06 -2.99
N THR A 31 22.25 7.58 -4.24
CA THR A 31 22.70 8.43 -5.34
C THR A 31 21.68 9.55 -5.55
N ALA A 32 22.08 10.70 -6.10
CA ALA A 32 21.18 11.84 -6.27
C ALA A 32 19.96 11.55 -7.17
N ASP A 33 19.98 10.45 -7.94
CA ASP A 33 18.86 9.91 -8.74
C ASP A 33 17.91 8.99 -7.94
N ASP A 34 18.26 8.63 -6.69
CA ASP A 34 17.49 7.73 -5.81
C ASP A 34 16.59 8.45 -4.80
N ALA A 35 16.49 9.79 -4.86
CA ALA A 35 15.54 10.51 -4.02
C ALA A 35 14.12 10.00 -4.37
N PRO A 36 13.34 9.51 -3.39
CA PRO A 36 11.97 9.10 -3.66
C PRO A 36 11.15 10.33 -4.05
N GLN A 37 11.09 10.62 -5.35
CA GLN A 37 9.99 11.37 -5.94
C GLN A 37 8.71 10.71 -5.45
N ASP A 38 7.70 11.48 -5.02
CA ASP A 38 6.45 10.95 -4.47
C ASP A 38 5.82 9.92 -5.43
N VAL A 39 6.18 8.64 -5.25
CA VAL A 39 5.86 7.55 -6.18
C VAL A 39 4.37 7.23 -6.12
N VAL A 40 3.72 7.56 -4.99
CA VAL A 40 2.28 7.43 -4.82
C VAL A 40 1.56 8.51 -5.62
N ALA A 41 2.07 9.75 -5.65
CA ALA A 41 1.57 10.79 -6.54
C ALA A 41 1.77 10.41 -8.02
N CYS A 42 2.93 9.85 -8.39
CA CYS A 42 3.15 9.33 -9.75
C CYS A 42 2.12 8.23 -10.11
N ALA A 43 1.88 7.27 -9.21
CA ALA A 43 0.87 6.23 -9.39
C ALA A 43 -0.55 6.83 -9.55
N ARG A 44 -0.92 7.82 -8.73
CA ARG A 44 -2.20 8.54 -8.84
C ARG A 44 -2.33 9.27 -10.18
N ASN A 45 -1.27 9.88 -10.67
CA ASN A 45 -1.24 10.57 -11.96
C ASN A 45 -1.47 9.61 -13.11
N ILE A 46 -0.78 8.46 -13.13
CA ILE A 46 -1.00 7.39 -14.12
C ILE A 46 -2.46 6.95 -14.12
N VAL A 47 -2.98 6.58 -12.94
CA VAL A 47 -4.36 6.09 -12.80
C VAL A 47 -5.36 7.15 -13.25
N THR A 48 -5.14 8.42 -12.90
CA THR A 48 -6.02 9.53 -13.27
C THR A 48 -6.00 9.77 -14.78
N ALA A 49 -4.81 9.82 -15.38
CA ALA A 49 -4.63 10.08 -16.79
C ALA A 49 -5.18 8.94 -17.66
N VAL A 50 -4.91 7.68 -17.32
CA VAL A 50 -5.45 6.51 -18.05
C VAL A 50 -6.98 6.41 -17.91
N ARG A 51 -7.55 6.89 -16.79
CA ARG A 51 -9.00 6.90 -16.56
C ARG A 51 -9.70 8.19 -16.99
N SER A 52 -9.00 9.17 -17.57
CA SER A 52 -9.57 10.49 -17.82
C SER A 52 -10.67 10.48 -18.89
N SER A 53 -10.64 9.52 -19.82
CA SER A 53 -11.64 9.40 -20.89
C SER A 53 -12.18 7.97 -21.08
N GLY A 54 -13.31 7.85 -21.79
CA GLY A 54 -13.82 6.56 -22.24
C GLY A 54 -12.84 5.84 -23.17
N GLN A 55 -12.23 6.58 -24.11
CA GLN A 55 -11.30 6.02 -25.09
C GLN A 55 -10.04 5.44 -24.43
N ARG A 56 -9.45 6.14 -23.44
CA ARG A 56 -8.25 5.63 -22.74
C ARG A 56 -8.54 4.37 -21.94
N ARG A 57 -9.70 4.30 -21.29
CA ARG A 57 -10.16 3.09 -20.57
C ARG A 57 -10.40 1.91 -21.51
N ALA A 58 -11.06 2.15 -22.64
CA ALA A 58 -11.30 1.13 -23.66
C ALA A 58 -9.98 0.64 -24.27
N HIS A 59 -9.03 1.55 -24.50
CA HIS A 59 -7.73 1.19 -25.05
C HIS A 59 -6.88 0.34 -24.11
N LEU A 60 -6.84 0.65 -22.80
CA LEU A 60 -6.18 -0.21 -21.84
C LEU A 60 -6.82 -1.62 -21.83
N GLN A 61 -8.15 -1.68 -21.87
CA GLN A 61 -8.87 -2.96 -21.92
C GLN A 61 -8.51 -3.76 -23.17
N GLU A 62 -8.47 -3.12 -24.33
CA GLU A 62 -8.05 -3.72 -25.60
C GLU A 62 -6.61 -4.26 -25.54
N ILE A 63 -5.67 -3.47 -25.00
CA ILE A 63 -4.28 -3.91 -24.80
C ILE A 63 -4.22 -5.18 -23.95
N ILE A 64 -4.96 -5.21 -22.84
CA ILE A 64 -5.04 -6.39 -21.94
C ILE A 64 -5.58 -7.60 -22.70
N GLU A 65 -6.71 -7.45 -23.40
CA GLU A 65 -7.37 -8.53 -24.13
C GLU A 65 -6.51 -9.07 -25.27
N GLN A 66 -5.84 -8.20 -26.02
CA GLN A 66 -4.94 -8.60 -27.10
C GLN A 66 -3.71 -9.33 -26.55
N GLY A 67 -3.04 -8.79 -25.52
CA GLY A 67 -1.88 -9.47 -24.95
C GLY A 67 -2.24 -10.79 -24.27
N ASN A 68 -3.46 -10.93 -23.70
CA ASN A 68 -3.95 -12.21 -23.19
C ASN A 68 -4.10 -13.25 -24.31
N LYS A 69 -4.60 -12.84 -25.49
CA LYS A 69 -4.73 -13.73 -26.66
C LYS A 69 -3.37 -14.12 -27.23
N ASN A 70 -2.41 -13.20 -27.21
CA ASN A 70 -1.09 -13.38 -27.80
C ASN A 70 -0.09 -14.05 -26.84
N GLY A 71 -0.39 -14.12 -25.55
CA GLY A 71 0.54 -14.59 -24.52
C GLY A 71 1.65 -13.59 -24.17
N ASP A 72 1.41 -12.29 -24.40
CA ASP A 72 2.40 -11.21 -24.23
C ASP A 72 2.85 -11.01 -22.77
N TRP A 73 2.09 -11.54 -21.80
CA TRP A 73 2.33 -11.29 -20.38
C TRP A 73 3.26 -12.30 -19.71
N LYS A 74 3.61 -13.38 -20.42
CA LYS A 74 4.54 -14.38 -19.93
C LYS A 74 5.94 -13.78 -19.83
N ALA A 75 6.54 -13.79 -18.65
CA ALA A 75 7.97 -13.53 -18.55
C ALA A 75 8.75 -14.74 -19.10
N PRO A 76 9.97 -14.53 -19.61
CA PRO A 76 10.93 -15.62 -19.70
C PRO A 76 11.18 -16.21 -18.30
N PRO A 77 11.37 -17.54 -18.19
CA PRO A 77 11.67 -18.18 -16.90
C PRO A 77 12.89 -17.51 -16.28
N LYS A 78 12.78 -17.09 -15.02
CA LYS A 78 13.94 -16.60 -14.26
C LYS A 78 14.43 -17.67 -13.28
N ASP A 79 15.74 -17.85 -13.21
CA ASP A 79 16.40 -18.79 -12.28
C ASP A 79 16.30 -18.39 -10.79
N ASN A 80 15.76 -17.21 -10.46
CA ASN A 80 15.91 -16.56 -9.16
C ASN A 80 14.63 -16.46 -8.30
N GLY A 81 13.53 -17.12 -8.67
CA GLY A 81 12.32 -17.22 -7.82
C GLY A 81 11.54 -15.92 -7.62
N GLU A 82 11.74 -14.91 -8.47
CA GLU A 82 10.91 -13.71 -8.51
C GLU A 82 9.53 -14.09 -9.11
N ASN A 83 8.42 -13.59 -8.55
CA ASN A 83 7.08 -13.96 -9.01
C ASN A 83 6.92 -13.68 -10.52
N ASP A 84 6.68 -14.73 -11.30
CA ASP A 84 6.38 -14.62 -12.71
C ASP A 84 5.15 -13.72 -12.90
N PRO A 85 5.17 -12.74 -13.83
CA PRO A 85 3.93 -12.09 -14.24
C PRO A 85 2.93 -13.16 -14.70
N PRO A 86 1.63 -12.97 -14.39
CA PRO A 86 0.63 -13.99 -14.65
C PRO A 86 0.52 -14.25 -16.15
N ASP A 87 0.30 -15.52 -16.52
CA ASP A 87 0.06 -15.93 -17.91
C ASP A 87 -1.09 -15.15 -18.57
N VAL A 88 -2.04 -14.68 -17.75
CA VAL A 88 -3.22 -13.93 -18.16
C VAL A 88 -3.48 -12.80 -17.16
N LEU A 89 -3.62 -11.58 -17.66
CA LEU A 89 -4.06 -10.43 -16.87
C LEU A 89 -5.58 -10.38 -16.77
N ARG A 90 -6.11 -9.97 -15.63
CA ARG A 90 -7.55 -9.74 -15.49
C ARG A 90 -7.98 -8.56 -16.36
N VAL A 91 -9.11 -8.73 -17.06
CA VAL A 91 -9.72 -7.66 -17.87
C VAL A 91 -10.55 -6.74 -16.95
N VAL A 92 -9.87 -5.83 -16.29
CA VAL A 92 -10.45 -4.96 -15.25
C VAL A 92 -9.89 -3.54 -15.36
N ARG A 93 -10.63 -2.57 -14.82
CA ARG A 93 -10.21 -1.17 -14.84
C ARG A 93 -9.31 -0.83 -13.66
N LEU A 94 -8.38 0.11 -13.85
CA LEU A 94 -7.65 0.76 -12.76
C LEU A 94 -8.62 1.38 -11.74
N LEU A 95 -8.25 1.47 -10.47
CA LEU A 95 -9.09 2.03 -9.40
C LEU A 95 -8.53 3.36 -8.96
N ARG A 96 -9.39 4.38 -8.73
CA ARG A 96 -8.93 5.69 -8.24
C ARG A 96 -8.74 5.63 -6.73
N ASP A 97 -7.77 6.41 -6.26
CA ASP A 97 -7.58 6.65 -4.84
C ASP A 97 -8.62 7.63 -4.28
N VAL A 98 -8.86 7.53 -2.97
CA VAL A 98 -9.60 8.48 -2.14
C VAL A 98 -8.67 8.85 -1.00
N GLU A 99 -8.12 10.07 -1.06
CA GLU A 99 -7.04 10.55 -0.18
C GLU A 99 -7.33 10.34 1.31
N THR A 100 -8.59 10.49 1.73
CA THR A 100 -9.01 10.34 3.13
C THR A 100 -9.09 8.88 3.61
N ARG A 101 -8.81 7.88 2.76
CA ARG A 101 -8.98 6.45 3.07
C ARG A 101 -7.77 5.64 2.61
N TRP A 102 -6.88 5.30 3.53
CA TRP A 102 -5.67 4.49 3.25
C TRP A 102 -5.93 3.19 2.49
N SER A 103 -7.03 2.48 2.79
CA SER A 103 -7.40 1.26 2.06
C SER A 103 -7.66 1.52 0.57
N SER A 104 -8.11 2.72 0.19
CA SER A 104 -8.26 3.10 -1.21
C SER A 104 -6.91 3.25 -1.89
N THR A 105 -5.91 3.78 -1.19
CA THR A 105 -4.54 3.93 -1.69
C THR A 105 -3.92 2.56 -1.92
N TYR A 106 -4.05 1.63 -0.96
CA TYR A 106 -3.63 0.24 -1.12
C TYR A 106 -4.24 -0.39 -2.37
N ILE A 107 -5.57 -0.33 -2.50
CA ILE A 107 -6.30 -0.95 -3.62
C ILE A 107 -5.92 -0.32 -4.98
N MET A 108 -5.70 1.00 -5.01
CA MET A 108 -5.22 1.70 -6.21
C MET A 108 -3.83 1.19 -6.62
N ILE A 109 -2.88 1.13 -5.69
CA ILE A 109 -1.51 0.69 -5.96
C ILE A 109 -1.50 -0.78 -6.37
N ASP A 110 -2.18 -1.64 -5.62
CA ASP A 110 -2.27 -3.08 -5.90
C ASP A 110 -2.80 -3.34 -7.32
N ARG A 111 -3.88 -2.65 -7.70
CA ARG A 111 -4.43 -2.74 -9.07
C ARG A 111 -3.49 -2.18 -10.13
N LEU A 112 -2.79 -1.10 -9.85
CA LEU A 112 -1.84 -0.52 -10.80
C LEU A 112 -0.66 -1.47 -11.03
N LEU A 113 -0.08 -2.03 -9.96
CA LEU A 113 1.03 -2.98 -10.04
C LEU A 113 0.64 -4.26 -10.80
N GLU A 114 -0.57 -4.79 -10.55
CA GLU A 114 -1.11 -5.94 -11.29
C GLU A 114 -1.16 -5.67 -12.80
N LEU A 115 -1.66 -4.50 -13.20
CA LEU A 115 -1.85 -4.15 -14.61
C LEU A 115 -0.66 -3.40 -15.21
N TYR A 116 0.44 -3.24 -14.47
CA TYR A 116 1.47 -2.26 -14.84
C TYR A 116 2.11 -2.59 -16.19
N ILE A 117 2.30 -3.88 -16.51
CA ILE A 117 2.87 -4.28 -17.81
C ILE A 117 2.00 -3.82 -18.99
N ALA A 118 0.67 -3.91 -18.86
CA ALA A 118 -0.25 -3.41 -19.88
C ALA A 118 -0.33 -1.88 -19.88
N VAL A 119 -0.24 -1.25 -18.70
CA VAL A 119 -0.18 0.20 -18.56
C VAL A 119 1.09 0.75 -19.21
N ASP A 120 2.26 0.20 -18.93
CA ASP A 120 3.54 0.61 -19.53
C ASP A 120 3.50 0.45 -21.07
N LYS A 121 2.96 -0.66 -21.58
CA LYS A 121 2.71 -0.85 -23.02
C LYS A 121 1.81 0.27 -23.59
N MET A 122 0.77 0.67 -22.86
CA MET A 122 -0.09 1.79 -23.25
C MET A 122 0.64 3.13 -23.21
N LEU A 123 1.41 3.43 -22.16
CA LEU A 123 2.13 4.71 -22.02
C LEU A 123 3.19 4.88 -23.13
N ARG A 124 3.76 3.77 -23.60
CA ARG A 124 4.74 3.72 -24.71
C ARG A 124 4.11 3.61 -26.10
N ASP A 125 2.79 3.56 -26.20
CA ASP A 125 2.11 3.49 -27.48
C ASP A 125 2.33 4.78 -28.28
N SER A 126 2.69 4.64 -29.55
CA SER A 126 2.83 5.73 -30.53
C SER A 126 1.64 6.70 -30.54
N LYS A 127 0.42 6.19 -30.27
CA LYS A 127 -0.82 6.97 -30.12
C LYS A 127 -0.73 8.07 -29.08
N TYR A 128 0.09 7.88 -28.04
CA TYR A 128 0.23 8.80 -26.91
C TYR A 128 1.60 9.48 -26.83
N ALA A 129 2.49 9.26 -27.81
CA ALA A 129 3.86 9.78 -27.81
C ALA A 129 3.94 11.30 -27.60
N ASN A 130 2.97 12.05 -28.14
CA ASN A 130 2.89 13.52 -28.04
C ASN A 130 1.90 14.00 -26.96
N THR A 131 1.58 13.16 -25.99
CA THR A 131 0.62 13.48 -24.91
C THR A 131 1.29 13.37 -23.54
N GLU A 132 0.60 13.83 -22.50
CA GLU A 132 1.09 13.76 -21.12
C GLU A 132 1.30 12.32 -20.65
N LEU A 133 0.60 11.34 -21.23
CA LEU A 133 0.71 9.93 -20.86
C LEU A 133 2.13 9.37 -21.07
N ALA A 134 2.82 9.77 -22.15
CA ALA A 134 4.15 9.24 -22.45
C ALA A 134 5.19 9.57 -21.35
N GLN A 135 4.95 10.65 -20.60
CA GLN A 135 5.84 11.13 -19.55
C GLN A 135 5.56 10.52 -18.17
N LEU A 136 4.54 9.67 -18.05
CA LEU A 136 4.12 9.08 -16.77
C LEU A 136 4.73 7.69 -16.50
N CYS A 137 5.66 7.22 -17.34
CA CYS A 137 6.32 5.93 -17.12
C CYS A 137 7.10 5.95 -15.80
N LEU A 138 7.01 4.86 -15.03
CA LEU A 138 7.77 4.70 -13.80
C LEU A 138 9.09 4.02 -14.14
N SER A 139 10.17 4.50 -13.53
CA SER A 139 11.45 3.81 -13.55
C SER A 139 11.38 2.52 -12.72
N LYS A 140 12.35 1.61 -12.89
CA LYS A 140 12.45 0.39 -12.10
C LYS A 140 12.59 0.69 -10.59
N PRO A 141 13.43 1.65 -10.13
CA PRO A 141 13.45 2.07 -8.74
C PRO A 141 12.10 2.57 -8.21
N GLN A 142 11.37 3.36 -9.00
CA GLN A 142 10.04 3.85 -8.62
C GLN A 142 9.02 2.71 -8.48
N LEU A 143 9.05 1.72 -9.38
CA LEU A 143 8.21 0.52 -9.28
C LEU A 143 8.54 -0.32 -8.04
N ASP A 144 9.82 -0.47 -7.70
CA ASP A 144 10.24 -1.24 -6.54
C ASP A 144 9.85 -0.52 -5.24
N ALA A 145 10.03 0.80 -5.16
CA ALA A 145 9.51 1.60 -4.04
C ALA A 145 7.98 1.50 -3.91
N LEU A 146 7.26 1.47 -5.03
CA LEU A 146 5.81 1.32 -5.04
C LEU A 146 5.36 -0.07 -4.55
N ARG A 147 6.13 -1.14 -4.85
CA ARG A 147 5.93 -2.49 -4.30
C ARG A 147 6.15 -2.53 -2.79
N ASP A 148 7.22 -1.90 -2.30
CA ASP A 148 7.51 -1.80 -0.86
C ASP A 148 6.39 -1.07 -0.11
N ILE A 149 5.90 0.04 -0.67
CA ILE A 149 4.75 0.79 -0.12
C ILE A 149 3.49 -0.06 -0.13
N ARG A 150 3.23 -0.80 -1.21
CA ARG A 150 2.08 -1.72 -1.30
C ARG A 150 2.14 -2.80 -0.22
N GLU A 151 3.32 -3.34 0.05
CA GLU A 151 3.53 -4.34 1.10
C GLU A 151 3.30 -3.75 2.50
N PHE A 152 3.81 -2.54 2.77
CA PHE A 152 3.50 -1.83 4.01
C PHE A 152 1.98 -1.63 4.18
N LEU A 153 1.30 -1.14 3.14
CA LEU A 153 -0.13 -0.81 3.19
C LEU A 153 -1.04 -2.04 3.33
N LEU A 154 -0.55 -3.24 2.99
CA LEU A 154 -1.29 -4.49 3.17
C LEU A 154 -1.60 -4.75 4.66
N ALA A 155 -0.66 -4.50 5.56
CA ALA A 155 -0.84 -4.74 7.00
C ALA A 155 -2.02 -3.95 7.62
N PRO A 156 -2.11 -2.61 7.50
CA PRO A 156 -3.25 -1.86 7.99
C PRO A 156 -4.55 -2.17 7.22
N HIS A 157 -4.47 -2.55 5.93
CA HIS A 157 -5.64 -2.99 5.17
C HIS A 157 -6.26 -4.29 5.74
N LEU A 158 -5.44 -5.32 5.99
CA LEU A 158 -5.89 -6.56 6.60
C LEU A 158 -6.40 -6.35 8.03
N THR A 159 -5.73 -5.49 8.80
CA THR A 159 -6.16 -5.19 10.17
C THR A 159 -7.53 -4.51 10.19
N GLN A 160 -7.81 -3.62 9.23
CA GLN A 160 -9.14 -3.03 9.07
C GLN A 160 -10.20 -4.10 8.79
N HIS A 161 -9.92 -5.08 7.92
CA HIS A 161 -10.87 -6.15 7.62
C HIS A 161 -11.19 -6.99 8.87
N CYS A 162 -10.19 -7.31 9.70
CA CYS A 162 -10.40 -8.01 10.97
C CYS A 162 -11.34 -7.25 11.91
N VAL A 163 -11.18 -5.92 12.02
CA VAL A 163 -12.04 -5.08 12.88
C VAL A 163 -13.44 -4.92 12.30
N ALA A 164 -13.56 -4.77 10.97
CA ALA A 164 -14.84 -4.63 10.29
C ALA A 164 -15.71 -5.90 10.37
N ALA A 165 -15.09 -7.07 10.51
CA ALA A 165 -15.80 -8.35 10.71
C ALA A 165 -16.44 -8.47 12.11
N GLN A 166 -16.03 -7.64 13.08
CA GLN A 166 -16.58 -7.67 14.44
C GLN A 166 -17.91 -6.90 14.47
N LYS A 167 -18.99 -7.57 14.86
CA LYS A 167 -20.33 -6.96 15.03
C LYS A 167 -20.34 -5.84 16.09
N THR A 168 -19.42 -5.93 17.06
CA THR A 168 -19.17 -4.93 18.11
C THR A 168 -17.68 -4.96 18.41
N PRO A 169 -16.87 -4.07 17.81
CA PRO A 169 -15.45 -3.99 18.15
C PRO A 169 -15.30 -3.50 19.59
N THR A 170 -15.14 -4.43 20.53
CA THR A 170 -14.83 -4.12 21.91
C THR A 170 -13.35 -3.73 22.03
N LEU A 171 -13.03 -2.84 22.97
CA LEU A 171 -11.66 -2.42 23.25
C LEU A 171 -10.72 -3.61 23.50
N SER A 172 -11.23 -4.70 24.07
CA SER A 172 -10.53 -5.97 24.30
C SER A 172 -10.02 -6.66 23.03
N VAL A 173 -10.63 -6.41 21.86
CA VAL A 173 -10.18 -6.93 20.55
C VAL A 173 -9.27 -5.92 19.84
N VAL A 174 -9.57 -4.64 20.01
CA VAL A 174 -8.87 -3.54 19.34
C VAL A 174 -7.41 -3.42 19.80
N LEU A 175 -7.15 -3.59 21.10
CA LEU A 175 -5.80 -3.41 21.66
C LEU A 175 -4.81 -4.52 21.23
N PRO A 176 -5.16 -5.82 21.28
CA PRO A 176 -4.32 -6.87 20.70
C PRO A 176 -4.04 -6.65 19.21
N LEU A 177 -5.01 -6.14 18.45
CA LEU A 177 -4.82 -5.84 17.04
C LEU A 177 -3.83 -4.69 16.80
N TYR A 178 -3.83 -3.66 17.64
CA TYR A 178 -2.78 -2.62 17.59
C TYR A 178 -1.40 -3.18 17.87
N ALA A 179 -1.25 -3.97 18.95
CA ALA A 179 0.03 -4.57 19.29
C ALA A 179 0.55 -5.44 18.14
N LYS A 180 -0.31 -6.29 17.58
CA LYS A 180 0.01 -7.12 16.42
C LYS A 180 0.39 -6.30 15.17
N LEU A 181 -0.31 -5.19 14.92
CA LEU A 181 0.02 -4.30 13.81
C LEU A 181 1.41 -3.68 14.03
N ILE A 182 1.70 -3.13 15.21
CA ILE A 182 3.02 -2.57 15.56
C ILE A 182 4.13 -3.60 15.37
N ASP A 183 3.94 -4.82 15.87
CA ASP A 183 4.92 -5.91 15.72
C ASP A 183 5.15 -6.27 14.24
N THR A 184 4.09 -6.25 13.44
CA THR A 184 4.18 -6.46 11.98
C THR A 184 4.99 -5.35 11.32
N LEU A 185 4.72 -4.08 11.66
CA LEU A 185 5.46 -2.95 11.12
C LEU A 185 6.93 -2.94 11.56
N LYS A 186 7.25 -3.37 12.79
CA LYS A 186 8.63 -3.53 13.26
C LYS A 186 9.40 -4.55 12.42
N LYS A 187 8.75 -5.65 11.99
CA LYS A 187 9.34 -6.61 11.04
C LYS A 187 9.52 -5.99 9.67
N PHE A 188 8.52 -5.27 9.15
CA PHE A 188 8.62 -4.60 7.85
C PHE A 188 9.72 -3.55 7.82
N LYS A 189 9.99 -2.84 8.92
CA LYS A 189 11.12 -1.91 9.00
C LYS A 189 12.46 -2.58 8.69
N LEU A 190 12.64 -3.84 9.10
CA LEU A 190 13.84 -4.62 8.83
C LEU A 190 13.87 -5.16 7.38
N LEU A 191 12.71 -5.53 6.84
CA LEU A 191 12.59 -6.12 5.50
C LEU A 191 12.58 -5.08 4.37
N LEU A 192 12.17 -3.85 4.66
CA LEU A 192 11.97 -2.77 3.68
C LEU A 192 12.85 -1.56 4.05
N PRO A 193 14.20 -1.68 4.00
CA PRO A 193 15.11 -0.67 4.51
C PRO A 193 14.97 0.69 3.82
N LYS A 194 14.64 0.70 2.51
CA LYS A 194 14.46 1.92 1.71
C LYS A 194 13.33 2.82 2.22
N ILE A 195 12.29 2.23 2.79
CA ILE A 195 11.13 2.97 3.36
C ILE A 195 11.09 2.91 4.89
N SER A 196 12.18 2.44 5.53
CA SER A 196 12.24 2.20 6.98
C SER A 196 12.00 3.46 7.81
N HIS A 197 12.44 4.62 7.34
CA HIS A 197 12.22 5.93 7.96
C HIS A 197 10.72 6.27 8.01
N GLY A 198 9.98 6.05 6.91
CA GLY A 198 8.52 6.19 6.88
C GLY A 198 7.84 5.18 7.81
N ILE A 199 8.29 3.92 7.81
CA ILE A 199 7.73 2.87 8.68
C ILE A 199 7.91 3.25 10.16
N GLN A 200 9.07 3.78 10.54
CA GLN A 200 9.32 4.24 11.90
C GLN A 200 8.34 5.34 12.29
N ALA A 201 8.14 6.36 11.43
CA ALA A 201 7.19 7.42 11.70
C ALA A 201 5.74 6.92 11.88
N ALA A 202 5.34 5.88 11.13
CA ALA A 202 4.07 5.20 11.33
C ALA A 202 3.98 4.47 12.68
N ILE A 203 5.04 3.76 13.08
CA ILE A 203 5.13 3.06 14.38
C ILE A 203 5.01 4.07 15.53
N ASP A 204 5.76 5.17 15.47
CA ASP A 204 5.76 6.21 16.51
C ASP A 204 4.35 6.75 16.75
N LYS A 205 3.56 6.94 15.68
CA LYS A 205 2.17 7.39 15.80
C LYS A 205 1.23 6.36 16.42
N LEU A 206 1.44 5.07 16.15
CA LEU A 206 0.66 4.01 16.78
C LEU A 206 1.02 3.86 18.26
N GLU A 207 2.30 3.94 18.60
CA GLU A 207 2.79 3.87 19.98
C GLU A 207 2.34 5.08 20.81
N GLU A 208 2.38 6.29 20.25
CA GLU A 208 1.84 7.51 20.86
C GLU A 208 0.36 7.33 21.26
N TYR A 209 -0.45 6.73 20.38
CA TYR A 209 -1.85 6.47 20.68
C TYR A 209 -2.03 5.34 21.72
N MET A 210 -1.25 4.27 21.63
CA MET A 210 -1.30 3.17 22.59
C MET A 210 -0.96 3.64 24.00
N GLU A 211 0.03 4.51 24.15
CA GLU A 211 0.41 5.10 25.43
C GLU A 211 -0.74 5.94 26.00
N LYS A 212 -1.31 6.85 25.19
CA LYS A 212 -2.48 7.64 25.61
C LYS A 212 -3.68 6.78 26.00
N SER A 213 -3.89 5.66 25.30
CA SER A 213 -5.01 4.74 25.57
C SER A 213 -4.85 4.02 26.91
N ARG A 214 -3.62 3.62 27.29
CA ARG A 214 -3.32 2.94 28.56
C ARG A 214 -3.71 3.74 29.79
N HIS A 215 -3.67 5.07 29.70
CA HIS A 215 -3.99 5.98 30.81
C HIS A 215 -5.50 6.25 30.97
N THR A 216 -6.36 5.63 30.18
CA THR A 216 -7.82 5.82 30.26
C THR A 216 -8.49 4.73 31.10
N GLN A 217 -9.48 5.08 31.93
CA GLN A 217 -10.22 4.09 32.73
C GLN A 217 -10.98 3.07 31.86
N ALA A 218 -11.41 3.47 30.67
CA ALA A 218 -12.03 2.58 29.69
C ALA A 218 -11.08 1.45 29.24
N TYR A 219 -9.78 1.70 29.19
CA TYR A 219 -8.76 0.70 28.88
C TYR A 219 -8.64 -0.34 29.99
N ALA A 220 -8.55 0.11 31.26
CA ALA A 220 -8.46 -0.79 32.41
C ALA A 220 -9.71 -1.69 32.54
N ALA A 221 -10.90 -1.12 32.31
CA ALA A 221 -12.16 -1.88 32.32
C ALA A 221 -12.21 -2.94 31.21
N ALA A 222 -11.84 -2.57 29.97
CA ALA A 222 -11.88 -3.49 28.83
C ALA A 222 -10.91 -4.67 28.93
N MET A 223 -9.73 -4.46 29.52
CA MET A 223 -8.75 -5.53 29.76
C MET A 223 -9.13 -6.41 30.96
N GLY A 224 -9.87 -5.87 31.93
CA GLY A 224 -10.38 -6.63 33.07
C GLY A 224 -11.56 -7.56 32.71
N GLU A 225 -12.39 -7.18 31.74
CA GLU A 225 -13.56 -7.97 31.31
C GLU A 225 -13.20 -9.17 30.43
N SER A 226 -12.16 -9.08 29.57
CA SER A 226 -11.73 -10.22 28.74
C SER A 226 -11.22 -11.41 29.57
N CYS A 227 -10.70 -11.14 30.77
CA CYS A 227 -10.26 -12.15 31.74
C CYS A 227 -11.43 -12.84 32.47
N ARG A 228 -12.63 -12.23 32.48
CA ARG A 228 -13.84 -12.82 33.10
C ARG A 228 -14.71 -13.59 32.13
N THR A 229 -14.61 -13.31 30.83
CA THR A 229 -15.40 -14.03 29.80
C THR A 229 -14.80 -15.38 29.39
N SER A 230 -13.53 -15.65 29.70
CA SER A 230 -12.89 -16.97 29.49
C SER A 230 -13.25 -18.01 30.55
N SER A 231 -13.97 -17.63 31.61
CA SER A 231 -14.47 -18.54 32.66
C SER A 231 -15.96 -18.87 32.55
N PHE A 232 -16.63 -18.46 31.47
CA PHE A 232 -18.05 -18.74 31.21
C PHE A 232 -18.27 -19.40 29.84
N PHE A 233 -17.67 -20.58 29.63
CA PHE A 233 -18.18 -21.57 28.68
C PHE A 233 -18.20 -22.93 29.38
N PRO A 234 -19.37 -23.43 29.83
CA PRO A 234 -19.54 -24.85 30.07
C PRO A 234 -19.72 -25.58 28.72
N CYS A 235 -19.25 -26.83 28.68
CA CYS A 235 -19.41 -27.81 27.60
C CYS A 235 -20.84 -27.90 27.04
#